data_AF-A0A938A8X4-F1
#
_entry.id   AF-A0A938A8X4-F1
#
_cell.length_a   1.000
_cell.length_b   1.000
_cell.length_c   1.000
_cell.angle_alpha   90.00
_cell.angle_beta   90.00
_cell.angle_gamma   90.00
#
_symmetry.space_group_name_H-M   'P 1'
#
loop_
_entity.id
_entity.type
_entity.pdbx_description
1 polymer ?
#
loop_
_entity_poly.entity_id
_entity_poly.type
_entity_poly.pdbx_seq_one_letter_code
_entity_poly.pdbx_strand_id
1 'polypeptide(L)'
;MLDQITPVILTWNEAPNIGRNLDRLGWAREVVVVDSGSDDETAAIAARYPNVRWLTRTFDSHERQWTYAVQETGIATPWVLRLDADYIVHQATIEEIAALSPSDDIGGYRTAFDYCIDGRRLRGSLYPPLPTLLRRDRVTFVQDGHTEKAHVTGTVPTLRGRIDHDDRKSLERWLL
;
A
#
# COMPACT_ATOMS: atom_id res chain seq x y z
N MET A 1 2.54 -13.99 -11.79
CA MET A 1 1.54 -13.19 -11.05
C MET A 1 2.08 -11.80 -10.74
N LEU A 2 3.33 -11.63 -10.28
CA LEU A 2 3.92 -10.30 -10.00
C LEU A 2 3.83 -9.31 -11.19
N ASP A 3 3.96 -9.81 -12.41
CA ASP A 3 3.82 -9.08 -13.67
C ASP A 3 2.40 -8.52 -13.92
N GLN A 4 1.41 -8.98 -13.15
CA GLN A 4 0.01 -8.57 -13.21
C GLN A 4 -0.41 -7.76 -11.98
N ILE A 5 0.54 -7.21 -11.23
CA ILE A 5 0.29 -6.41 -10.02
C ILE A 5 0.93 -5.03 -10.19
N THR A 6 0.18 -3.99 -9.87
CA THR A 6 0.71 -2.63 -9.69
C THR A 6 0.61 -2.25 -8.21
N PRO A 7 1.72 -2.09 -7.48
CA PRO A 7 1.68 -1.47 -6.16
C PRO A 7 1.16 -0.04 -6.24
N VAL A 8 0.30 0.32 -5.30
CA VAL A 8 -0.30 1.65 -5.17
C VAL A 8 -0.01 2.17 -3.77
N ILE A 9 0.65 3.32 -3.70
CA ILE A 9 1.03 3.98 -2.46
C ILE A 9 0.32 5.32 -2.36
N LEU A 10 -0.38 5.56 -1.26
CA LEU A 10 -0.81 6.91 -0.89
C LEU A 10 0.23 7.54 0.03
N THR A 11 0.48 8.84 -0.15
CA THR A 11 1.53 9.52 0.62
C THR A 11 1.19 10.98 0.94
N TRP A 12 1.74 11.46 2.07
CA TRP A 12 1.80 12.87 2.46
C TRP A 12 2.89 13.11 3.53
N ASN A 13 3.94 13.81 3.13
CA ASN A 13 5.13 14.11 3.94
C ASN A 13 5.73 12.85 4.58
N GLU A 14 6.14 11.91 3.72
CA GLU A 14 6.65 10.58 4.05
C GLU A 14 8.13 10.41 3.71
N ALA A 15 8.92 11.49 3.70
CA ALA A 15 10.35 11.40 3.43
C ALA A 15 11.10 10.37 4.31
N PRO A 16 10.77 10.17 5.60
CA PRO A 16 11.39 9.12 6.43
C PRO A 16 11.04 7.68 6.00
N ASN A 17 10.01 7.50 5.20
CA ASN A 17 9.32 6.22 5.00
C ASN A 17 9.36 5.75 3.54
N ILE A 18 9.03 6.63 2.59
CA ILE A 18 8.73 6.26 1.19
C ILE A 18 9.86 5.49 0.50
N GLY A 19 11.13 5.85 0.74
CA GLY A 19 12.27 5.15 0.14
C GLY A 19 12.35 3.68 0.59
N ARG A 20 12.16 3.42 1.90
CA ARG A 20 12.21 2.07 2.47
C ARG A 20 11.08 1.18 1.92
N ASN A 21 9.92 1.77 1.67
CA ASN A 21 8.81 1.08 1.02
C ASN A 21 9.16 0.74 -0.44
N LEU A 22 9.59 1.74 -1.23
CA LEU A 22 9.92 1.59 -2.65
C LEU A 22 11.08 0.61 -2.90
N ASP A 23 12.05 0.52 -1.98
CA ASP A 23 13.14 -0.47 -2.04
C ASP A 23 12.62 -1.93 -2.10
N ARG A 24 11.43 -2.20 -1.55
CA ARG A 24 10.79 -3.53 -1.58
C ARG A 24 10.03 -3.83 -2.88
N LEU A 25 9.86 -2.82 -3.74
CA LEU A 25 8.96 -2.88 -4.91
C LEU A 25 9.69 -2.88 -6.26
N GLY A 26 11.02 -3.10 -6.27
CA GLY A 26 11.81 -3.16 -7.50
C GLY A 26 11.42 -4.28 -8.47
N TRP A 27 10.63 -5.26 -8.04
CA TRP A 27 10.07 -6.31 -8.89
C TRP A 27 8.89 -5.84 -9.76
N ALA A 28 8.23 -4.74 -9.37
CA ALA A 28 7.04 -4.24 -10.05
C ALA A 28 7.43 -3.42 -11.29
N ARG A 29 6.75 -3.67 -12.41
CA ARG A 29 6.93 -2.91 -13.66
C ARG A 29 6.62 -1.42 -13.47
N GLU A 30 5.59 -1.11 -12.69
CA GLU A 30 5.17 0.23 -12.32
C GLU A 30 4.74 0.21 -10.85
N VAL A 31 5.05 1.29 -10.12
CA VAL A 31 4.48 1.63 -8.82
C VAL A 31 3.77 2.97 -8.97
N VAL A 32 2.47 3.01 -8.66
CA VAL A 32 1.71 4.26 -8.69
C VAL A 32 1.78 4.89 -7.31
N VAL A 33 2.33 6.10 -7.22
CA VAL A 33 2.34 6.88 -5.98
C VAL A 33 1.41 8.06 -6.15
N VAL A 34 0.39 8.16 -5.30
CA VAL A 34 -0.54 9.30 -5.26
C VAL A 34 -0.28 10.12 -4.01
N ASP A 35 0.23 11.31 -4.24
CA ASP A 35 0.62 12.26 -3.22
C ASP A 35 -0.47 13.30 -2.95
N SER A 36 -0.63 13.64 -1.68
CA SER A 36 -1.63 14.59 -1.19
C SER A 36 -1.14 16.05 -1.16
N GLY A 37 -0.01 16.35 -1.80
CA GLY A 37 0.65 17.65 -1.76
C GLY A 37 1.74 17.69 -0.69
N SER A 38 2.68 16.74 -0.72
CA SER A 38 3.86 16.77 0.15
C SER A 38 4.70 18.03 -0.09
N ASP A 39 5.20 18.62 0.99
CA ASP A 39 6.08 19.79 1.01
C ASP A 39 7.49 19.48 1.57
N ASP A 40 7.75 18.22 1.89
CA ASP A 40 9.07 17.71 2.29
C ASP A 40 9.80 17.01 1.11
N GLU A 41 10.85 16.25 1.41
CA GLU A 41 11.67 15.56 0.40
C GLU A 41 11.00 14.30 -0.22
N THR A 42 9.73 13.99 0.12
CA THR A 42 9.05 12.75 -0.35
C THR A 42 9.11 12.59 -1.87
N ALA A 43 8.75 13.63 -2.62
CA ALA A 43 8.75 13.61 -4.08
C ALA A 43 10.16 13.42 -4.65
N ALA A 44 11.16 14.08 -4.05
CA ALA A 44 12.56 13.99 -4.47
C ALA A 44 13.16 12.59 -4.21
N ILE A 45 12.72 11.90 -3.16
CA ILE A 45 13.10 10.52 -2.87
C ILE A 45 12.43 9.58 -3.87
N ALA A 46 11.12 9.71 -4.09
CA ALA A 46 10.36 8.87 -5.01
C ALA A 46 10.88 8.96 -6.46
N ALA A 47 11.33 10.15 -6.89
CA ALA A 47 11.90 10.37 -8.22
C ALA A 47 13.20 9.58 -8.51
N ARG A 48 13.84 9.01 -7.49
CA ARG A 48 15.05 8.16 -7.65
C ARG A 48 14.72 6.76 -8.20
N TYR A 49 13.45 6.37 -8.17
CA TYR A 49 12.99 5.04 -8.54
C TYR A 49 12.40 5.06 -9.96
N PRO A 50 13.03 4.38 -10.94
CA PRO A 50 12.64 4.50 -12.35
C PRO A 50 11.29 3.87 -12.69
N ASN A 51 10.78 2.98 -11.83
CA ASN A 51 9.47 2.35 -11.97
C ASN A 51 8.35 3.11 -11.26
N VAL A 52 8.62 4.27 -10.66
CA VAL A 52 7.60 5.07 -9.97
C VAL A 52 6.90 6.02 -10.95
N ARG A 53 5.58 5.93 -10.99
CA ARG A 53 4.71 6.95 -11.59
C ARG A 53 4.10 7.80 -10.49
N TRP A 54 4.59 9.02 -10.37
CA TRP A 54 4.13 10.00 -9.39
C TRP A 54 2.90 10.76 -9.90
N LEU A 55 1.88 10.87 -9.05
CA LEU A 55 0.66 11.64 -9.28
C LEU A 55 0.40 12.50 -8.05
N THR A 56 -0.04 13.74 -8.25
CA THR A 56 -0.48 14.60 -7.14
C THR A 56 -1.97 14.85 -7.26
N ARG A 57 -2.68 14.71 -6.14
CA ARG A 57 -4.11 14.99 -6.03
C ARG A 57 -4.38 15.63 -4.67
N THR A 58 -5.08 16.77 -4.66
CA THR A 58 -5.56 17.37 -3.41
C THR A 58 -6.41 16.36 -2.64
N PHE A 59 -6.02 16.10 -1.40
CA PHE A 59 -6.74 15.19 -0.53
C PHE A 59 -8.08 15.80 -0.10
N ASP A 60 -9.15 15.03 -0.27
CA ASP A 60 -10.50 15.36 0.18
C ASP A 60 -11.09 14.28 1.09
N SER A 61 -10.86 13.00 0.79
CA SER A 61 -11.15 11.89 1.70
C SER A 61 -10.29 10.66 1.40
N HIS A 62 -10.17 9.75 2.38
CA HIS A 62 -9.46 8.48 2.20
C HIS A 62 -10.12 7.62 1.12
N GLU A 63 -11.47 7.55 1.13
CA GLU A 63 -12.25 6.87 0.09
C GLU A 63 -11.89 7.35 -1.31
N ARG A 64 -11.93 8.66 -1.52
CA ARG A 64 -11.73 9.26 -2.84
C ARG A 64 -10.28 9.19 -3.28
N GLN A 65 -9.33 9.29 -2.34
CA GLN A 65 -7.92 9.15 -2.64
C GLN A 65 -7.60 7.73 -3.12
N TRP A 66 -8.10 6.68 -2.45
CA TRP A 66 -7.94 5.30 -2.91
C TRP A 66 -8.72 4.99 -4.18
N THR A 67 -9.94 5.52 -4.31
CA THR A 67 -10.74 5.36 -5.54
C THR A 67 -10.02 5.96 -6.74
N TYR A 68 -9.53 7.20 -6.61
CA TYR A 68 -8.73 7.82 -7.66
C TYR A 68 -7.51 6.95 -7.98
N ALA A 69 -6.71 6.60 -6.96
CA ALA A 69 -5.45 5.88 -7.12
C ALA A 69 -5.62 4.53 -7.83
N VAL A 70 -6.68 3.77 -7.50
CA VAL A 70 -6.92 2.42 -8.01
C VAL A 70 -7.75 2.41 -9.29
N GLN A 71 -8.74 3.30 -9.43
CA GLN A 71 -9.72 3.24 -10.52
C GLN A 71 -9.49 4.28 -11.63
N GLU A 72 -8.92 5.44 -11.32
CA GLU A 72 -8.88 6.59 -12.23
C GLU A 72 -7.47 6.88 -12.80
N THR A 73 -6.42 6.27 -12.24
CA THR A 73 -5.03 6.48 -12.69
C THR A 73 -4.62 5.67 -13.93
N GLY A 74 -5.54 4.89 -14.50
CA GLY A 74 -5.27 4.10 -15.71
C GLY A 74 -4.42 2.84 -15.47
N ILE A 75 -4.36 2.32 -14.24
CA ILE A 75 -3.70 1.04 -13.95
C ILE A 75 -4.27 -0.07 -14.83
N ALA A 76 -3.41 -0.67 -15.66
CA ALA A 76 -3.79 -1.70 -16.62
C ALA A 76 -3.76 -3.11 -16.02
N THR A 77 -3.05 -3.31 -14.91
CA THR A 77 -2.94 -4.62 -14.27
C THR A 77 -4.25 -5.00 -13.57
N PRO A 78 -4.62 -6.30 -13.57
CA PRO A 78 -5.83 -6.75 -12.90
C PRO A 78 -5.73 -6.67 -11.38
N TRP A 79 -4.53 -6.65 -10.82
CA TRP A 79 -4.32 -6.58 -9.37
C TRP A 79 -3.59 -5.32 -8.97
N VAL A 80 -3.92 -4.86 -7.76
CA VAL A 80 -3.22 -3.78 -7.07
C VAL A 80 -2.73 -4.27 -5.71
N LEU A 81 -1.52 -3.86 -5.33
CA LEU A 81 -1.00 -4.03 -3.98
C LEU A 81 -1.12 -2.69 -3.26
N ARG A 82 -2.16 -2.55 -2.45
CA ARG A 82 -2.50 -1.38 -1.65
C ARG A 82 -1.53 -1.25 -0.47
N LEU A 83 -0.79 -0.15 -0.38
CA LEU A 83 0.19 0.11 0.67
C LEU A 83 0.11 1.56 1.18
N ASP A 84 0.27 1.76 2.47
CA ASP A 84 0.64 3.07 3.02
C ASP A 84 2.16 3.26 2.88
N ALA A 85 2.64 4.50 2.84
CA ALA A 85 4.04 4.81 2.55
C ALA A 85 5.05 4.31 3.60
N ASP A 86 4.58 4.00 4.81
CA ASP A 86 5.35 3.47 5.94
C ASP A 86 5.28 1.94 6.08
N TYR A 87 4.62 1.26 5.14
CA TYR A 87 4.56 -0.19 5.10
C TYR A 87 5.81 -0.80 4.46
N ILE A 88 6.33 -1.88 5.02
CA ILE A 88 7.47 -2.63 4.47
C ILE A 88 7.05 -4.07 4.19
N VAL A 89 6.88 -4.41 2.92
CA VAL A 89 6.48 -5.77 2.52
C VAL A 89 7.66 -6.72 2.65
N HIS A 90 7.50 -7.78 3.45
CA HIS A 90 8.54 -8.79 3.65
C HIS A 90 8.85 -9.54 2.35
N GLN A 91 10.10 -9.99 2.22
CA GLN A 91 10.52 -10.76 1.04
C GLN A 91 9.70 -12.04 0.88
N ALA A 92 9.45 -12.75 1.99
CA ALA A 92 8.62 -13.94 2.00
C ALA A 92 7.17 -13.68 1.55
N THR A 93 6.62 -12.49 1.83
CA THR A 93 5.29 -12.09 1.36
C THR A 93 5.27 -11.87 -0.15
N ILE A 94 6.32 -11.25 -0.71
CA ILE A 94 6.47 -11.06 -2.16
C ILE A 94 6.60 -12.42 -2.86
N GLU A 95 7.39 -13.33 -2.30
CA GLU A 95 7.56 -14.71 -2.81
C GLU A 95 6.25 -15.51 -2.74
N GLU A 96 5.50 -15.38 -1.65
CA GLU A 96 4.19 -16.00 -1.53
C GLU A 96 3.22 -15.46 -2.58
N ILE A 97 3.16 -14.13 -2.76
CA ILE A 97 2.33 -13.49 -3.79
C ILE A 97 2.73 -13.95 -5.20
N ALA A 98 4.03 -14.09 -5.46
CA ALA A 98 4.55 -14.56 -6.74
C ALA A 98 4.07 -15.97 -7.10
N ALA A 99 3.92 -16.83 -6.10
CA ALA A 99 3.49 -18.22 -6.24
C ALA A 99 1.95 -18.40 -6.29
N LEU A 100 1.17 -17.34 -6.09
CA LEU A 100 -0.29 -17.43 -6.13
C LEU A 100 -0.81 -17.79 -7.53
N SER A 101 -1.81 -18.68 -7.54
CA SER A 101 -2.64 -18.99 -8.72
C SER A 101 -4.12 -18.82 -8.33
N PRO A 102 -4.61 -17.57 -8.21
CA PRO A 102 -5.97 -17.29 -7.73
C PRO A 102 -7.03 -17.80 -8.70
N SER A 103 -8.07 -18.47 -8.19
CA SER A 103 -9.28 -18.77 -8.96
C SER A 103 -10.13 -17.50 -9.18
N ASP A 104 -11.12 -17.58 -10.07
CA ASP A 104 -11.94 -16.43 -10.48
C ASP A 104 -12.78 -15.79 -9.36
N ASP A 105 -13.12 -16.57 -8.33
CA ASP A 105 -13.87 -16.09 -7.16
C ASP A 105 -12.99 -15.28 -6.18
N ILE A 106 -11.65 -15.36 -6.28
CA ILE A 106 -10.78 -14.64 -5.36
C ILE A 106 -10.77 -13.15 -5.70
N GLY A 107 -11.42 -12.34 -4.87
CA GLY A 107 -11.46 -10.88 -5.02
C GLY A 107 -10.24 -10.15 -4.46
N GLY A 108 -9.48 -10.79 -3.56
CA GLY A 108 -8.32 -10.19 -2.93
C GLY A 108 -7.66 -11.11 -1.91
N TYR A 109 -6.64 -10.62 -1.21
CA TYR A 109 -6.00 -11.30 -0.11
C TYR A 109 -5.75 -10.33 1.06
N ARG A 110 -5.99 -10.81 2.28
CA ARG A 110 -5.63 -10.11 3.51
C ARG A 110 -4.16 -10.36 3.85
N THR A 111 -3.49 -9.35 4.38
CA THR A 111 -2.15 -9.49 4.94
C THR A 111 -2.14 -9.02 6.38
N ALA A 112 -1.44 -9.75 7.24
CA ALA A 112 -1.28 -9.39 8.64
C ALA A 112 -0.08 -8.45 8.83
N PHE A 113 -0.15 -7.62 9.87
CA PHE A 113 0.86 -6.58 10.11
C PHE A 113 1.69 -6.86 11.35
N ASP A 114 2.95 -6.48 11.28
CA ASP A 114 3.86 -6.40 12.41
C ASP A 114 4.16 -4.93 12.69
N TYR A 115 3.67 -4.44 13.83
CA TYR A 115 3.94 -3.06 14.22
C TYR A 115 5.37 -2.94 14.70
N CYS A 116 6.05 -1.90 14.22
CA CYS A 116 7.43 -1.62 14.54
C CYS A 116 7.57 -0.20 15.09
N ILE A 117 8.57 -0.01 15.94
CA ILE A 117 9.07 1.31 16.32
C ILE A 117 10.56 1.31 16.00
N ASP A 118 10.96 2.14 15.05
CA ASP A 118 12.34 2.24 14.56
C ASP A 118 12.89 0.86 14.13
N GLY A 119 12.10 0.14 13.33
CA GLY A 119 12.44 -1.20 12.84
C GLY A 119 12.39 -2.32 13.88
N ARG A 120 11.99 -2.04 15.13
CA ARG A 120 11.84 -3.06 16.18
C ARG A 120 10.38 -3.46 16.32
N ARG A 121 10.09 -4.72 16.00
CA ARG A 121 8.74 -5.29 16.13
C ARG A 121 8.26 -5.29 17.59
N LEU A 122 7.02 -4.84 17.79
CA LEU A 122 6.31 -4.93 19.05
C LEU A 122 5.90 -6.37 19.35
N ARG A 123 5.75 -6.71 20.64
CA ARG A 123 5.36 -8.07 21.09
C ARG A 123 3.97 -8.49 20.62
N GLY A 124 3.11 -7.53 20.28
CA GLY A 124 1.77 -7.76 19.77
C GLY A 124 1.15 -6.47 19.26
N SER A 125 0.11 -6.61 18.45
CA SER A 125 -0.74 -5.53 17.97
C SER A 125 -2.19 -6.02 17.92
N LEU A 126 -3.14 -5.12 18.13
CA LEU A 126 -4.58 -5.39 17.93
C LEU A 126 -5.00 -5.16 16.47
N TYR A 127 -4.06 -4.78 15.61
CA TYR A 127 -4.36 -4.46 14.22
C TYR A 127 -4.72 -5.73 13.43
N PRO A 128 -5.95 -5.82 12.88
CA PRO A 128 -6.38 -7.00 12.17
C PRO A 128 -5.70 -7.10 10.79
N PRO A 129 -5.64 -8.29 10.19
CA PRO A 129 -5.25 -8.42 8.79
C PRO A 129 -6.20 -7.63 7.88
N LEU A 130 -5.64 -6.81 6.98
CA LEU A 130 -6.41 -5.99 6.05
C LEU A 130 -6.27 -6.48 4.60
N PRO A 131 -7.28 -6.28 3.74
CA PRO A 131 -7.16 -6.52 2.31
C PRO A 131 -6.09 -5.60 1.69
N THR A 132 -4.97 -6.18 1.25
CA THR A 132 -3.85 -5.41 0.66
C THR A 132 -3.59 -5.78 -0.79
N LEU A 133 -3.69 -7.05 -1.17
CA LEU A 133 -3.65 -7.47 -2.58
C LEU A 133 -5.10 -7.59 -3.08
N LEU A 134 -5.48 -6.79 -4.07
CA LEU A 134 -6.87 -6.61 -4.48
C LEU A 134 -7.03 -6.81 -5.98
N ARG A 135 -8.06 -7.52 -6.43
CA ARG A 135 -8.49 -7.44 -7.82
C ARG A 135 -9.17 -6.09 -8.05
N ARG A 136 -8.67 -5.35 -9.03
CA ARG A 136 -9.07 -3.97 -9.31
C ARG A 136 -10.55 -3.84 -9.66
N ASP A 137 -11.09 -4.81 -10.39
CA ASP A 137 -12.50 -4.89 -10.79
C ASP A 137 -13.44 -5.41 -9.68
N ARG A 138 -12.89 -5.83 -8.54
CA ARG A 138 -13.63 -6.44 -7.43
C ARG A 138 -13.59 -5.61 -6.16
N VAL A 139 -13.00 -4.41 -6.19
CA VAL A 139 -12.86 -3.55 -5.02
C VAL A 139 -13.46 -2.17 -5.22
N THR A 140 -14.22 -1.72 -4.21
CA THR A 140 -14.65 -0.34 -4.02
C THR A 140 -14.22 0.13 -2.64
N PHE A 141 -13.93 1.42 -2.50
CA PHE A 141 -13.60 2.02 -1.20
C PHE A 141 -14.81 2.79 -0.67
N VAL A 142 -14.96 2.81 0.66
CA VAL A 142 -15.99 3.58 1.36
C VAL A 142 -15.35 4.29 2.54
N GLN A 143 -15.69 5.56 2.77
CA GLN A 143 -15.20 6.29 3.93
C GLN A 143 -15.71 5.65 5.23
N ASP A 144 -14.82 5.40 6.19
CA ASP A 144 -15.11 4.78 7.47
C ASP A 144 -14.36 5.51 8.60
N GLY A 145 -15.04 6.50 9.20
CA GLY A 145 -14.42 7.35 10.22
C GLY A 145 -13.22 8.11 9.66
N HIS A 146 -12.07 7.95 10.32
CA HIS A 146 -10.81 8.62 9.93
C HIS A 146 -10.04 7.90 8.82
N THR A 147 -10.56 6.79 8.29
CA THR A 147 -9.92 5.99 7.23
C THR A 147 -10.99 5.55 6.21
N GLU A 148 -10.67 4.58 5.38
CA GLU A 148 -11.54 3.92 4.43
C GLU A 148 -11.61 2.41 4.70
N LYS A 149 -12.68 1.78 4.20
CA LYS A 149 -12.80 0.33 4.09
C LYS A 149 -12.78 -0.10 2.64
N ALA A 150 -11.97 -1.11 2.34
CA ALA A 150 -12.02 -1.81 1.05
C ALA A 150 -13.15 -2.85 1.09
N HIS A 151 -14.22 -2.60 0.34
CA HIS A 151 -15.26 -3.58 0.07
C HIS A 151 -14.85 -4.44 -1.13
N VAL A 152 -14.58 -5.72 -0.87
CA VAL A 152 -14.09 -6.67 -1.87
C VAL A 152 -15.17 -7.70 -2.16
N THR A 153 -15.49 -7.89 -3.44
CA THR A 153 -16.43 -8.91 -3.91
C THR A 153 -15.69 -10.22 -4.20
N GLY A 154 -16.18 -11.33 -3.64
CA GLY A 154 -15.57 -12.65 -3.78
C GLY A 154 -14.82 -13.09 -2.52
N THR A 155 -14.11 -14.22 -2.60
CA THR A 155 -13.35 -14.76 -1.48
C THR A 155 -12.06 -13.97 -1.24
N VAL A 156 -11.73 -13.73 0.03
CA VAL A 156 -10.53 -12.98 0.45
C VAL A 156 -9.76 -13.78 1.50
N PRO A 157 -8.90 -14.75 1.13
CA PRO A 157 -8.12 -15.50 2.10
C PRO A 157 -6.98 -14.64 2.68
N THR A 158 -6.39 -15.11 3.78
CA THR A 158 -5.27 -14.41 4.44
C THR A 158 -3.95 -15.04 4.01
N LEU A 159 -2.99 -14.21 3.58
CA LEU A 159 -1.61 -14.61 3.30
C LEU A 159 -0.90 -15.04 4.60
N ARG A 160 0.10 -15.92 4.48
CA ARG A 160 0.97 -16.26 5.61
C ARG A 160 2.03 -15.20 5.82
N GLY A 161 2.45 -14.54 4.74
CA GLY A 161 3.32 -13.38 4.74
C GLY A 161 2.77 -12.21 5.56
N ARG A 162 3.67 -11.29 5.88
CA ARG A 162 3.40 -10.14 6.74
C ARG A 162 3.96 -8.86 6.12
N ILE A 163 3.48 -7.74 6.63
CA ILE A 163 3.95 -6.38 6.31
C ILE A 163 4.35 -5.73 7.63
N ASP A 164 5.52 -5.11 7.69
CA ASP A 164 5.83 -4.24 8.82
C ASP A 164 5.12 -2.89 8.65
N HIS A 165 4.54 -2.37 9.71
CA HIS A 165 4.03 -1.00 9.80
C HIS A 165 4.99 -0.24 10.71
N ASP A 166 5.84 0.60 10.12
CA ASP A 166 6.98 1.25 10.79
C ASP A 166 7.07 2.73 10.41
N ASP A 167 6.18 3.56 10.97
CA ASP A 167 6.25 5.01 10.77
C ASP A 167 7.47 5.59 11.50
N ARG A 168 8.38 6.20 10.74
CA ARG A 168 9.58 6.88 11.26
C ARG A 168 9.49 8.40 11.27
N LYS A 169 8.29 8.96 11.16
CA LYS A 169 8.06 10.37 11.47
C LYS A 169 8.48 10.67 12.92
N SER A 170 9.07 11.85 13.12
CA SER A 170 9.43 12.33 14.47
C SER A 170 8.20 12.36 15.37
N LEU A 171 8.38 12.04 16.66
CA LEU A 171 7.33 12.13 17.66
C LEU A 171 6.74 13.56 17.75
N GLU A 172 7.55 14.58 17.46
CA GLU A 172 7.13 15.98 17.45
C GLU A 172 5.93 16.23 16.53
N ARG A 173 5.82 15.49 15.42
CA ARG A 173 4.69 15.59 14.49
C ARG A 173 3.33 15.28 15.14
N TRP A 174 3.34 14.49 16.22
CA TRP A 174 2.14 14.02 16.89
C TRP A 174 1.84 14.78 18.19
N LEU A 175 2.77 15.62 18.64
CA LEU A 175 2.69 16.34 19.91
C LEU A 175 2.42 17.84 19.75
N LEU A 176 2.59 18.37 18.54
CA LEU A 176 2.38 19.78 18.18
C LEU A 176 1.17 19.92 17.26
#